data_AF-A0A1G9IU77-F1
#
_entry.id   AF-A0A1G9IU77-F1
#
_cell.length_a   1.000
_cell.length_b   1.000
_cell.length_c   1.000
_cell.angle_alpha   90.00
_cell.angle_beta   90.00
_cell.angle_gamma   90.00
#
_symmetry.space_group_name_H-M   'P 1'
#
loop_
_entity.id
_entity.type
_entity.pdbx_description
1 polymer ?
#
loop_
_entity_poly.entity_id
_entity_poly.type
_entity_poly.pdbx_seq_one_letter_code
_entity_poly.pdbx_strand_id
1 'polypeptide(L)'
;MTQIMDRPPDIREASAKREMLMKPVVWSICTLLWLLPAAANADETLEEGERVFQEACAGCHGLGARGDGPTAALLSVPVPDLTLFASRQDGMFDAARMVRLIDGQDGLAAHGGPMPMFGGLLTGQSVVIDGWDGSPVSTTAPILSVVRWLETQQR
;
A
#
# COMPACT_ATOMS: atom_id res chain seq x y z
N MET A 1 9.39 -45.38 -75.42
CA MET A 1 8.49 -45.64 -74.27
C MET A 1 9.06 -44.86 -73.09
N THR A 2 8.50 -43.69 -72.81
CA THR A 2 9.00 -42.68 -71.86
C THR A 2 8.83 -43.18 -70.43
N GLN A 3 9.92 -43.29 -69.66
CA GLN A 3 9.85 -43.62 -68.23
C GLN A 3 9.75 -42.34 -67.41
N ILE A 4 8.62 -42.21 -66.72
CA ILE A 4 8.26 -41.15 -65.78
C ILE A 4 9.20 -41.24 -64.58
N MET A 5 9.92 -40.15 -64.30
CA MET A 5 10.72 -39.98 -63.08
C MET A 5 9.81 -39.38 -62.01
N ASP A 6 9.39 -40.19 -61.03
CA ASP A 6 8.64 -39.73 -59.87
C ASP A 6 9.49 -38.78 -59.01
N ARG A 7 8.93 -37.62 -58.69
CA ARG A 7 9.54 -36.59 -57.85
C ARG A 7 9.31 -36.93 -56.37
N PRO A 8 10.35 -36.90 -55.50
CA PRO A 8 10.15 -37.18 -54.08
C PRO A 8 9.31 -36.08 -53.40
N PRO A 9 8.53 -36.43 -52.35
CA PRO A 9 7.64 -35.49 -51.66
C PRO A 9 8.41 -34.40 -50.92
N ASP A 10 7.88 -33.18 -50.98
CA ASP A 10 8.48 -31.96 -50.44
C ASP A 10 8.48 -31.96 -48.90
N ILE A 11 9.67 -32.03 -48.32
CA ILE A 11 9.94 -31.93 -46.87
C ILE A 11 9.43 -30.64 -46.22
N ARG A 12 9.08 -29.61 -47.00
CA ARG A 12 8.57 -28.33 -46.50
C ARG A 12 7.10 -28.41 -46.05
N GLU A 13 6.31 -29.35 -46.60
CA GLU A 13 4.89 -29.47 -46.24
C GLU A 13 4.67 -30.03 -44.82
N ALA A 14 5.62 -30.83 -44.31
CA ALA A 14 5.50 -31.45 -42.99
C ALA A 14 5.79 -30.47 -41.82
N SER A 15 6.62 -29.45 -42.03
CA SER A 15 6.99 -28.48 -40.98
C SER A 15 5.86 -27.48 -40.70
N ALA A 16 5.14 -27.03 -41.74
CA ALA A 16 4.09 -26.03 -41.62
C ALA A 16 2.89 -26.48 -40.76
N LYS A 17 2.57 -27.79 -40.77
CA LYS A 17 1.43 -28.32 -40.00
C LYS A 17 1.67 -28.37 -38.48
N ARG A 18 2.93 -28.45 -38.02
CA ARG A 18 3.28 -28.52 -36.59
C ARG A 18 3.22 -27.15 -35.91
N GLU A 19 3.49 -26.09 -36.66
CA GLU A 19 3.45 -24.71 -36.15
C GLU A 19 2.03 -24.13 -36.05
N MET A 20 1.07 -24.68 -36.81
CA MET A 20 -0.29 -24.16 -36.86
C MET A 20 -1.19 -24.71 -35.75
N LEU A 21 -0.83 -25.86 -35.16
CA LEU A 21 -1.60 -26.50 -34.08
C LEU A 21 -1.22 -26.01 -32.68
N MET A 22 -0.05 -25.39 -32.52
CA MET A 22 0.50 -25.01 -31.20
C MET A 22 0.21 -23.54 -30.82
N LYS A 23 -0.14 -22.69 -31.80
CA LYS A 23 -0.42 -21.26 -31.62
C LYS A 23 -1.76 -20.92 -30.93
N PRO A 24 -2.88 -21.68 -31.07
CA PRO A 24 -4.15 -21.29 -30.45
C PRO A 24 -4.26 -21.69 -28.96
N VAL A 25 -3.53 -22.72 -28.52
CA VAL A 25 -3.56 -23.20 -27.13
C VAL A 25 -2.79 -22.24 -26.21
N VAL A 26 -1.61 -21.78 -26.63
CA VAL A 26 -0.78 -20.84 -25.83
C VAL A 26 -1.44 -19.47 -25.73
N TRP A 27 -2.16 -19.03 -26.76
CA TRP A 27 -2.86 -17.74 -26.75
C TRP A 27 -4.11 -17.75 -25.86
N SER A 28 -4.77 -18.91 -25.71
CA SER A 28 -5.94 -19.07 -24.85
C SER A 28 -5.60 -19.13 -23.35
N ILE A 29 -4.37 -19.49 -22.99
CA ILE A 29 -3.91 -19.52 -21.59
C ILE A 29 -3.49 -18.11 -21.12
N CYS A 30 -2.92 -17.28 -22.02
CA CYS A 30 -2.57 -15.89 -21.70
C CYS A 30 -3.77 -14.97 -21.48
N THR A 31 -4.90 -15.20 -22.15
CA THR A 31 -6.09 -14.37 -21.98
C THR A 31 -6.85 -14.67 -20.68
N LEU A 32 -6.79 -15.90 -20.19
CA LEU A 32 -7.47 -16.29 -18.94
C LEU A 32 -6.78 -15.74 -17.68
N LEU A 33 -5.47 -15.49 -17.74
CA LEU A 33 -4.68 -14.96 -16.61
C LEU A 33 -4.89 -13.45 -16.38
N TRP A 34 -5.54 -12.75 -17.31
CA TRP A 34 -5.81 -11.30 -17.25
C TRP A 34 -7.15 -10.94 -16.59
N LEU A 35 -7.97 -11.94 -16.23
CA LEU A 35 -9.31 -11.75 -15.64
C LEU A 35 -9.34 -11.93 -14.11
N LEU A 36 -8.19 -12.11 -13.45
CA LEU A 36 -8.14 -12.12 -11.99
C LEU A 36 -8.22 -10.68 -11.47
N PRO A 37 -9.31 -10.28 -10.81
CA PRO A 37 -9.35 -8.98 -10.15
C PRO A 37 -8.37 -9.06 -8.97
N ALA A 38 -7.27 -8.32 -9.06
CA ALA A 38 -6.42 -8.03 -7.90
C ALA A 38 -7.13 -6.98 -7.04
N ALA A 39 -8.27 -7.34 -6.43
CA ALA A 39 -8.88 -6.53 -5.40
C ALA A 39 -8.15 -6.83 -4.09
N ALA A 40 -7.05 -6.12 -3.83
CA ALA A 40 -6.60 -5.94 -2.46
C ALA A 40 -7.70 -5.14 -1.75
N ASN A 41 -8.34 -5.72 -0.73
CA ASN A 41 -9.53 -5.16 -0.11
C ASN A 41 -9.17 -3.89 0.68
N ALA A 42 -9.64 -2.73 0.23
CA ALA A 42 -9.48 -1.48 0.99
C ALA A 42 -10.02 -1.60 2.42
N ASP A 43 -11.09 -2.36 2.63
CA ASP A 43 -11.67 -2.64 3.95
C ASP A 43 -10.69 -3.34 4.89
N GLU A 44 -9.94 -4.32 4.40
CA GLU A 44 -8.92 -5.04 5.19
C GLU A 44 -7.80 -4.11 5.66
N THR A 45 -7.47 -3.10 4.85
CA THR A 45 -6.47 -2.09 5.24
C THR A 45 -6.97 -1.10 6.29
N LEU A 46 -8.28 -0.84 6.34
CA LEU A 46 -8.88 0.07 7.32
C LEU A 46 -9.06 -0.62 8.67
N GLU A 47 -9.53 -1.87 8.68
CA GLU A 47 -9.66 -2.68 9.91
C GLU A 47 -8.28 -2.88 10.57
N GLU A 48 -7.26 -3.19 9.78
CA GLU A 48 -5.89 -3.30 10.29
C GLU A 48 -5.37 -1.96 10.82
N GLY A 49 -5.66 -0.85 10.14
CA GLY A 49 -5.30 0.49 10.59
C GLY A 49 -5.93 0.85 11.93
N GLU A 50 -7.22 0.54 12.11
CA GLU A 50 -7.92 0.71 13.39
C GLU A 50 -7.28 -0.13 14.50
N ARG A 51 -7.04 -1.42 14.22
CA ARG A 51 -6.44 -2.35 15.19
C ARG A 51 -5.07 -1.86 15.66
N VAL A 52 -4.19 -1.51 14.73
CA VAL A 52 -2.85 -0.98 15.04
C VAL A 52 -2.95 0.33 15.82
N PHE A 53 -3.88 1.22 15.45
CA PHE A 53 -4.09 2.47 16.18
C PHE A 53 -4.54 2.22 17.64
N GLN A 54 -5.47 1.29 17.86
CA GLN A 54 -5.92 0.93 19.21
C GLN A 54 -4.79 0.36 20.07
N GLU A 55 -3.91 -0.45 19.48
CA GLU A 55 -2.79 -1.08 20.19
C GLU A 55 -1.64 -0.11 20.50
N ALA A 56 -1.30 0.77 19.55
CA ALA A 56 -0.08 1.58 19.62
C ALA A 56 -0.33 3.07 19.95
N CYS A 57 -1.50 3.61 19.61
CA CYS A 57 -1.75 5.05 19.63
C CYS A 57 -2.83 5.48 20.64
N ALA A 58 -3.85 4.65 20.86
CA ALA A 58 -5.02 5.01 21.67
C ALA A 58 -4.71 5.25 23.15
N GLY A 59 -3.59 4.74 23.67
CA GLY A 59 -3.15 5.03 25.04
C GLY A 59 -3.03 6.54 25.30
N CYS A 60 -2.49 7.28 24.33
CA CYS A 60 -2.37 8.74 24.39
C CYS A 60 -3.51 9.44 23.64
N HIS A 61 -3.84 9.00 22.43
CA HIS A 61 -4.80 9.69 21.56
C HIS A 61 -6.28 9.31 21.81
N GLY A 62 -6.56 8.32 22.65
CA GLY A 62 -7.91 7.80 22.88
C GLY A 62 -8.41 6.94 21.72
N LEU A 63 -9.43 6.10 21.97
CA LEU A 63 -9.99 5.20 20.95
C LEU A 63 -10.59 5.95 19.75
N GLY A 64 -11.14 7.15 19.99
CA GLY A 64 -11.67 8.02 18.94
C GLY A 64 -10.65 8.96 18.30
N ALA A 65 -9.36 8.80 18.60
CA ALA A 65 -8.27 9.65 18.12
C ALA A 65 -8.40 11.15 18.49
N ARG A 66 -9.06 11.46 19.62
CA ARG A 66 -9.41 12.84 20.03
C ARG A 66 -8.40 13.48 20.98
N GLY A 67 -7.31 12.79 21.31
CA GLY A 67 -6.33 13.26 22.29
C GLY A 67 -6.77 13.05 23.74
N ASP A 68 -7.78 12.22 23.98
CA ASP A 68 -8.42 11.95 25.27
C ASP A 68 -8.06 10.56 25.82
N GLY A 69 -6.89 10.04 25.46
CA GLY A 69 -6.42 8.74 25.94
C GLY A 69 -6.16 8.71 27.45
N PRO A 70 -6.19 7.54 28.09
CA PRO A 70 -6.03 7.40 29.54
C PRO A 70 -4.69 7.95 30.07
N THR A 71 -3.65 8.02 29.25
CA THR A 71 -2.36 8.60 29.64
C THR A 71 -2.21 10.08 29.27
N ALA A 72 -3.15 10.68 28.53
CA ALA A 72 -3.05 12.04 28.03
C ALA A 72 -2.88 13.06 29.17
N ALA A 73 -3.59 12.88 30.29
CA ALA A 73 -3.51 13.75 31.46
C ALA A 73 -2.17 13.63 32.23
N LEU A 74 -1.36 12.60 31.95
CA LEU A 74 -0.05 12.39 32.57
C LEU A 74 1.09 13.07 31.80
N LEU A 75 0.83 13.54 30.58
CA LEU A 75 1.83 14.17 29.72
C LEU A 75 1.92 15.68 30.00
N SER A 76 3.13 16.22 29.89
CA SER A 76 3.40 17.66 30.07
C SER A 76 2.98 18.51 28.88
N VAL A 77 2.66 17.86 27.75
CA VAL A 77 2.17 18.48 26.53
C VAL A 77 0.79 17.96 26.18
N PRO A 78 -0.08 18.80 25.61
CA PRO A 78 -1.40 18.36 25.16
C PRO A 78 -1.27 17.35 24.03
N VAL A 79 -1.97 16.22 24.15
CA VAL A 79 -2.11 15.26 23.05
C VAL A 79 -3.11 15.83 22.03
N PRO A 80 -2.76 15.95 20.74
CA PRO A 80 -3.64 16.57 19.78
C PRO A 80 -4.82 15.65 19.41
N ASP A 81 -5.98 16.27 19.21
CA ASP A 81 -7.11 15.67 18.48
C ASP A 81 -6.68 15.47 17.02
N LEU A 82 -6.57 14.20 16.60
CA LEU A 82 -6.14 13.79 15.26
C LEU A 82 -7.29 13.85 14.25
N THR A 83 -8.55 13.91 14.69
CA THR A 83 -9.72 14.09 13.81
C THR A 83 -9.77 15.48 13.17
N LEU A 84 -8.96 16.41 13.69
CA LEU A 84 -8.80 17.79 13.22
C LEU A 84 -7.49 18.00 12.44
N PHE A 85 -6.83 16.94 11.99
CA PHE A 85 -5.55 17.07 11.30
C PHE A 85 -5.69 17.80 9.96
N ALA A 86 -6.70 17.44 9.17
CA ALA A 86 -6.99 18.08 7.89
C ALA A 86 -7.48 19.53 8.07
N SER A 87 -8.33 19.80 9.06
CA SER A 87 -8.85 21.15 9.32
C SER A 87 -7.76 22.15 9.70
N ARG A 88 -6.64 21.69 10.27
CA ARG A 88 -5.46 22.52 10.57
C ARG A 88 -4.57 22.79 9.35
N GLN A 89 -4.82 22.13 8.22
CA GLN A 89 -4.07 22.23 6.96
C GLN A 89 -5.02 22.60 5.82
N ASP A 90 -5.81 23.65 6.01
CA ASP A 90 -6.74 24.18 5.00
C ASP A 90 -7.75 23.14 4.45
N GLY A 91 -8.06 22.11 5.25
CA GLY A 91 -8.96 21.02 4.88
C GLY A 91 -8.28 19.86 4.14
N MET A 92 -6.98 19.93 3.88
CA MET A 92 -6.24 18.88 3.18
C MET A 92 -5.66 17.85 4.16
N PHE A 93 -5.92 16.57 3.90
CA PHE A 93 -5.25 15.48 4.62
C PHE A 93 -3.91 15.15 3.95
N ASP A 94 -2.81 15.73 4.46
CA ASP A 94 -1.45 15.40 4.02
C ASP A 94 -0.99 14.07 4.67
N ALA A 95 -1.33 12.96 4.00
CA ALA A 95 -0.96 11.61 4.44
C ALA A 95 0.56 11.43 4.59
N ALA A 96 1.34 12.01 3.68
CA ALA A 96 2.79 11.90 3.68
C ALA A 96 3.42 12.62 4.89
N ARG A 97 2.89 13.79 5.27
CA ARG A 97 3.29 14.44 6.53
C ARG A 97 2.93 13.60 7.74
N MET A 98 1.74 13.01 7.78
CA MET A 98 1.34 12.17 8.91
C MET A 98 2.25 10.93 9.04
N VAL A 99 2.58 10.29 7.92
CA VAL A 99 3.58 9.21 7.87
C VAL A 99 4.91 9.67 8.46
N ARG A 100 5.45 10.82 8.03
CA ARG A 100 6.73 11.33 8.54
C ARG A 100 6.69 11.62 10.04
N LEU A 101 5.57 12.11 10.58
CA LEU A 101 5.39 12.32 12.02
C LEU A 101 5.39 10.98 12.80
N ILE A 102 4.70 9.96 12.30
CA ILE A 102 4.61 8.63 12.93
C ILE A 102 5.96 7.89 12.86
N ASP A 103 6.62 7.94 11.70
CA ASP A 103 7.94 7.36 11.49
C ASP A 103 9.04 8.07 12.30
N GLY A 104 8.79 9.30 12.75
CA GLY A 104 9.77 10.15 13.44
C GLY A 104 10.76 10.85 12.51
N GLN A 105 10.47 10.88 11.21
CA GLN A 105 11.25 11.61 10.20
C GLN A 105 11.01 13.12 10.29
N ASP A 106 9.75 13.51 10.56
CA ASP A 106 9.38 14.89 10.88
C ASP A 106 9.18 14.98 12.38
N GLY A 107 10.08 15.69 13.06
CA GLY A 107 9.90 16.04 14.47
C GLY A 107 10.95 15.43 15.39
N LEU A 108 12.17 15.94 15.32
CA LEU A 108 13.12 15.79 16.43
C LEU A 108 13.90 17.08 16.65
N ALA A 109 13.48 17.85 17.65
CA ALA A 109 14.48 18.35 18.59
C ALA A 109 15.28 17.14 19.10
N ALA A 110 16.59 17.30 19.31
CA ALA A 110 17.58 16.23 19.45
C ALA A 110 17.37 15.18 20.58
N HIS A 111 16.22 15.17 21.25
CA HIS A 111 15.94 14.35 22.43
C HIS A 111 14.67 13.48 22.34
N GLY A 112 14.05 13.34 21.16
CA GLY A 112 12.74 12.67 21.07
C GLY A 112 11.62 13.68 21.32
N GLY A 113 10.68 13.78 20.38
CA GLY A 113 9.43 14.50 20.66
C GLY A 113 8.63 13.78 21.76
N PRO A 114 7.55 14.40 22.25
CA PRO A 114 6.64 13.77 23.21
C PRO A 114 5.90 12.54 22.65
N MET A 115 5.88 12.39 21.33
CA MET A 115 5.35 11.22 20.63
C MET A 115 6.51 10.25 20.31
N PRO A 116 6.38 8.95 20.63
CA PRO A 116 7.40 7.97 20.32
C PRO A 116 7.53 7.77 18.80
N MET A 117 8.74 7.47 18.33
CA MET A 117 8.98 7.09 16.95
C MET A 117 8.52 5.66 16.70
N PHE A 118 7.62 5.46 15.74
CA PHE A 118 7.06 4.13 15.45
C PHE A 118 7.72 3.43 14.26
N GLY A 119 8.53 4.11 13.45
CA GLY A 119 9.14 3.54 12.24
C GLY A 119 10.01 2.29 12.48
N GLY A 120 10.53 2.10 13.69
CA GLY A 120 11.24 0.88 14.10
C GLY A 120 10.40 -0.13 14.88
N LEU A 121 9.22 0.27 15.38
CA LEU A 121 8.32 -0.55 16.20
C LEU A 121 7.24 -1.22 15.34
N LEU A 122 6.64 -0.47 14.41
CA LEU A 122 5.62 -0.93 13.49
C LEU A 122 6.26 -1.50 12.23
N THR A 123 6.93 -2.64 12.39
CA THR A 123 7.63 -3.33 11.30
C THR A 123 6.66 -4.03 10.33
N GLY A 124 7.04 -4.15 9.07
CA GLY A 124 6.23 -4.80 8.04
C GLY A 124 6.80 -4.61 6.65
N GLN A 125 6.00 -4.88 5.62
CA GLN A 125 6.36 -4.60 4.24
C GLN A 125 6.68 -3.11 4.05
N SER A 126 7.82 -2.81 3.44
CA SER A 126 8.12 -1.43 3.05
C SER A 126 7.28 -1.02 1.85
N VAL A 127 6.68 0.16 1.95
CA VAL A 127 5.82 0.76 0.92
C VAL A 127 6.29 2.19 0.66
N VAL A 128 6.06 2.67 -0.56
CA VAL A 128 6.33 4.06 -0.95
C VAL A 128 5.01 4.70 -1.33
N ILE A 129 4.75 5.89 -0.79
CA ILE A 129 3.62 6.73 -1.16
C ILE A 129 4.13 8.05 -1.74
N ASP A 130 3.32 8.67 -2.59
CA ASP A 130 3.62 10.01 -3.10
C ASP A 130 3.15 11.07 -2.11
N GLY A 131 4.03 12.01 -1.79
CA GLY A 131 3.70 13.24 -1.09
C GLY A 131 2.85 14.16 -1.94
N TRP A 132 2.26 15.19 -1.31
CA TRP A 132 1.41 16.16 -2.01
C TRP A 132 2.16 16.93 -3.11
N ASP A 133 3.49 17.05 -2.99
CA ASP A 133 4.40 17.67 -3.96
C ASP A 133 5.00 16.67 -4.97
N GLY A 134 4.56 15.40 -4.91
CA GLY A 134 5.09 14.30 -5.72
C GLY A 134 6.42 13.72 -5.22
N SER A 135 6.92 14.16 -4.06
CA SER A 135 8.11 13.55 -3.46
C SER A 135 7.79 12.14 -2.93
N PRO A 136 8.67 11.14 -3.13
CA PRO A 136 8.44 9.81 -2.61
C PRO A 136 8.69 9.77 -1.09
N VAL A 137 7.76 9.16 -0.35
CA VAL A 137 7.90 8.88 1.09
C VAL A 137 7.82 7.39 1.34
N SER A 138 8.90 6.83 1.90
CA SER A 138 8.97 5.42 2.29
C SER A 138 8.51 5.21 3.72
N THR A 139 7.70 4.18 3.95
CA THR A 139 7.21 3.76 5.28
C THR A 139 6.93 2.25 5.32
N THR A 140 6.28 1.76 6.36
CA THR A 140 5.80 0.38 6.49
C THR A 140 4.30 0.27 6.28
N ALA A 141 3.83 -0.90 5.82
CA ALA A 141 2.41 -1.15 5.60
C ALA A 141 1.53 -0.91 6.86
N PRO A 142 1.95 -1.26 8.10
CA PRO A 142 1.17 -0.94 9.30
C PRO A 142 1.06 0.56 9.60
N ILE A 143 2.10 1.35 9.29
CA ILE A 143 2.01 2.81 9.46
C ILE A 143 1.06 3.39 8.42
N LEU A 144 1.15 2.94 7.18
CA LEU A 144 0.24 3.37 6.13
C LEU A 144 -1.21 2.99 6.43
N SER A 145 -1.49 1.81 6.99
CA SER A 145 -2.86 1.41 7.36
C SER A 145 -3.45 2.33 8.43
N VAL A 146 -2.69 2.68 9.47
CA VAL A 146 -3.12 3.65 10.49
C VAL A 146 -3.43 5.01 9.87
N VAL A 147 -2.56 5.51 8.97
CA VAL A 147 -2.77 6.79 8.30
C VAL A 147 -4.04 6.77 7.43
N ARG A 148 -4.29 5.67 6.72
CA ARG A 148 -5.53 5.48 5.94
C ARG A 148 -6.77 5.42 6.82
N TRP A 149 -6.69 4.75 7.96
CA TRP A 149 -7.80 4.76 8.91
C TRP A 149 -8.03 6.18 9.46
N LEU A 150 -6.98 6.89 9.90
CA LEU A 150 -7.09 8.27 10.40
C LEU A 150 -7.63 9.26 9.36
N GLU A 151 -7.38 9.04 8.07
CA GLU A 151 -7.98 9.80 6.96
C GLU A 151 -9.51 9.73 7.00
N THR A 152 -10.07 8.55 7.30
CA THR A 152 -11.52 8.36 7.42
C THR A 152 -12.14 9.01 8.67
N GLN A 153 -11.31 9.34 9.67
CA GLN A 153 -11.74 9.94 10.94
C GLN A 153 -11.76 11.47 10.92
N GLN A 154 -11.37 12.10 9.81
CA GLN A 154 -11.31 13.56 9.71
C GLN A 154 -12.71 14.20 9.70
N ARG A 155 -12.82 15.42 10.25
CA ARG A 155 -14.06 16.20 10.31
C ARG A 155 -13.86 17.68 9.98
#